data_AF-A0A6N6KGI5-F1
#
_entry.id   AF-A0A6N6KGI5-F1
#
_cell.length_a   1.000
_cell.length_b   1.000
_cell.length_c   1.000
_cell.angle_alpha   90.00
_cell.angle_beta   90.00
_cell.angle_gamma   90.00
#
_symmetry.space_group_name_H-M   'P 1'
#
loop_
_entity.id
_entity.type
_entity.pdbx_description
1 polymer ?
#
loop_
_entity_poly.entity_id
_entity_poly.type
_entity_poly.pdbx_seq_one_letter_code
_entity_poly.pdbx_strand_id
1 'polypeptide(L)'
;MSRYITFSIFGILLLFLSIYLLAIIGLGSLVKSLEKKEMVKKINSDFAFMESKLTPLDTSIFLCKELISELSNIKSNPLKVDCTDKEIETASRLLIQVSRKSAQCFNEMISDCVDKNKPHNTRKSLFAFVKSLDIAGRHLGVKFTELEKAYYKDFIILKSRSMSEEQTEQFMTQALPVFEETLKKVNNEFAANEKNGK
;
A
#
# COMPACT_ATOMS: atom_id res chain seq x y z
N MET A 1 -37.27 1.40 56.07
CA MET A 1 -36.89 0.30 55.14
C MET A 1 -36.77 0.72 53.67
N SER A 2 -37.53 1.70 53.17
CA SER A 2 -37.54 2.07 51.73
C SER A 2 -36.28 2.78 51.18
N ARG A 3 -35.54 3.56 51.99
CA ARG A 3 -34.35 4.31 51.53
C ARG A 3 -33.09 3.47 51.29
N TYR A 4 -32.95 2.32 51.96
CA TYR A 4 -31.77 1.46 51.78
C TYR A 4 -31.82 0.67 50.46
N ILE A 5 -33.03 0.29 50.02
CA ILE A 5 -33.23 -0.46 48.77
C ILE A 5 -32.89 0.43 47.55
N THR A 6 -33.24 1.72 47.59
CA THR A 6 -32.91 2.68 46.52
C THR A 6 -31.41 2.95 46.42
N PHE A 7 -30.70 3.07 47.55
CA PHE A 7 -29.24 3.21 47.57
C PHE A 7 -28.51 1.98 47.03
N SER A 8 -28.97 0.77 47.37
CA SER A 8 -28.38 -0.47 46.88
C SER A 8 -28.59 -0.66 45.37
N ILE A 9 -29.76 -0.31 44.83
CA ILE A 9 -30.03 -0.40 43.38
C ILE A 9 -29.18 0.60 42.60
N PHE A 10 -29.02 1.84 43.11
CA PHE A 10 -28.19 2.86 42.46
C PHE A 10 -26.71 2.47 42.45
N GLY A 11 -26.22 1.88 43.55
CA GLY A 11 -24.85 1.35 43.63
C GLY A 11 -24.60 0.21 42.65
N ILE A 12 -25.56 -0.72 42.50
CA ILE A 12 -25.48 -1.82 41.53
C ILE A 12 -25.46 -1.28 40.10
N LEU A 13 -26.33 -0.30 39.77
CA LEU A 13 -26.36 0.33 38.44
C LEU A 13 -25.04 1.04 38.09
N LEU A 14 -24.43 1.76 39.04
CA LEU A 14 -23.12 2.38 38.86
C LEU A 14 -22.01 1.34 38.63
N LEU A 15 -22.09 0.18 39.27
CA LEU A 15 -21.16 -0.94 39.11
C LEU A 15 -21.30 -1.59 37.72
N PHE A 16 -22.52 -1.79 37.23
CA PHE A 16 -22.74 -2.27 35.87
C PHE A 16 -22.27 -1.25 34.82
N LEU A 17 -22.48 0.04 35.05
CA LEU A 17 -22.02 1.10 34.15
C LEU A 17 -20.48 1.14 34.07
N SER A 18 -19.78 1.02 35.20
CA SER A 18 -18.31 1.02 35.23
C SER A 18 -17.71 -0.24 34.59
N ILE A 19 -18.31 -1.42 34.81
CA ILE A 19 -17.92 -2.66 34.12
C ILE A 19 -18.15 -2.53 32.61
N TYR A 20 -19.27 -1.95 32.19
CA TYR A 20 -19.58 -1.72 30.77
C TYR A 20 -18.59 -0.76 30.11
N LEU A 21 -18.24 0.34 30.78
CA LEU A 21 -17.20 1.27 30.32
C LEU A 21 -15.82 0.60 30.22
N LEU A 22 -15.42 -0.18 31.22
CA LEU A 22 -14.17 -0.94 31.21
C LEU A 22 -14.14 -1.97 30.08
N ALA A 23 -15.26 -2.64 29.79
CA ALA A 23 -15.39 -3.56 28.68
C ALA A 23 -15.21 -2.84 27.33
N ILE A 24 -15.84 -1.66 27.12
CA ILE A 24 -15.67 -0.86 25.90
C ILE A 24 -14.22 -0.41 25.72
N ILE A 25 -13.57 0.08 26.77
CA ILE A 25 -12.17 0.51 26.73
C ILE A 25 -11.24 -0.68 26.42
N GLY A 26 -11.49 -1.83 27.06
CA GLY A 26 -10.75 -3.06 26.81
C GLY A 26 -10.89 -3.57 25.38
N LEU A 27 -12.13 -3.59 24.85
CA LEU A 27 -12.43 -3.91 23.46
C LEU A 27 -11.74 -2.94 22.49
N GLY A 28 -11.78 -1.63 22.77
CA GLY A 28 -11.13 -0.62 21.95
C GLY A 28 -9.61 -0.78 21.88
N SER A 29 -8.96 -1.12 22.99
CA SER A 29 -7.52 -1.42 23.03
C SER A 29 -7.17 -2.67 22.22
N LEU A 30 -7.98 -3.72 22.34
CA LEU A 30 -7.78 -4.97 21.60
C LEU A 30 -7.96 -4.78 20.10
N VAL A 31 -8.98 -4.02 19.66
CA VAL A 31 -9.19 -3.67 18.25
C VAL A 31 -8.00 -2.89 17.71
N LYS A 32 -7.52 -1.85 18.40
CA LYS A 32 -6.33 -1.09 17.99
C LYS A 32 -5.09 -1.98 17.87
N SER A 33 -4.91 -2.93 18.77
CA SER A 33 -3.79 -3.88 18.72
C SER A 33 -3.87 -4.80 17.48
N LEU A 34 -5.07 -5.27 17.14
CA LEU A 34 -5.29 -6.09 15.95
C LEU A 34 -5.09 -5.29 14.65
N GLU A 35 -5.63 -4.07 14.57
CA GLU A 35 -5.45 -3.17 13.43
C GLU A 35 -3.96 -2.89 13.20
N LYS A 36 -3.21 -2.61 14.27
CA LYS A 36 -1.77 -2.40 14.21
C LYS A 36 -1.03 -3.63 13.69
N LYS A 37 -1.35 -4.82 14.19
CA LYS A 37 -0.73 -6.08 13.71
C LYS A 37 -0.99 -6.32 12.22
N GLU A 38 -2.21 -6.07 11.76
CA GLU A 38 -2.56 -6.24 10.34
C GLU A 38 -1.84 -5.19 9.47
N MET A 39 -1.73 -3.94 9.94
CA MET A 39 -0.98 -2.89 9.25
C MET A 39 0.51 -3.27 9.11
N VAL A 40 1.15 -3.72 10.19
CA VAL A 40 2.56 -4.17 10.18
C VAL A 40 2.75 -5.34 9.23
N LYS A 41 1.87 -6.34 9.27
CA LYS A 41 1.90 -7.48 8.35
C LYS A 41 1.81 -7.03 6.89
N LYS A 42 0.92 -6.08 6.60
CA LYS A 42 0.74 -5.52 5.26
C LYS A 42 1.96 -4.73 4.79
N ILE A 43 2.53 -3.89 5.65
CA ILE A 43 3.78 -3.15 5.38
C ILE A 43 4.92 -4.12 5.05
N ASN A 44 5.10 -5.16 5.86
CA ASN A 44 6.13 -6.17 5.60
C ASN A 44 5.90 -6.92 4.29
N SER A 45 4.64 -7.22 3.94
CA SER A 45 4.31 -7.82 2.65
C SER A 45 4.60 -6.87 1.48
N ASP A 46 4.33 -5.57 1.64
CA ASP A 46 4.62 -4.54 0.63
C ASP A 46 6.15 -4.38 0.47
N PHE A 47 6.93 -4.40 1.56
CA PHE A 47 8.40 -4.39 1.49
C PHE A 47 8.96 -5.62 0.79
N ALA A 48 8.51 -6.82 1.15
CA ALA A 48 8.95 -8.06 0.52
C ALA A 48 8.63 -8.08 -0.98
N PHE A 49 7.48 -7.51 -1.37
CA PHE A 49 7.14 -7.31 -2.76
C PHE A 49 8.15 -6.41 -3.47
N MET A 50 8.38 -5.21 -2.93
CA MET A 50 9.28 -4.22 -3.52
C MET A 50 10.71 -4.77 -3.62
N GLU A 51 11.22 -5.42 -2.57
CA GLU A 51 12.52 -6.10 -2.60
C GLU A 51 12.57 -7.15 -3.72
N SER A 52 11.60 -8.07 -3.77
CA SER A 52 11.61 -9.17 -4.74
C SER A 52 11.48 -8.73 -6.20
N LYS A 53 10.77 -7.63 -6.47
CA LYS A 53 10.49 -7.15 -7.83
C LYS A 53 11.51 -6.15 -8.34
N LEU A 54 12.24 -5.51 -7.44
CA LEU A 54 13.25 -4.52 -7.77
C LEU A 54 14.68 -5.02 -7.54
N THR A 55 14.88 -6.27 -7.10
CA THR A 55 16.23 -6.82 -6.97
C THR A 55 16.86 -7.09 -8.35
N PRO A 56 18.12 -6.68 -8.60
CA PRO A 56 18.81 -6.84 -9.89
C PRO A 56 18.93 -8.27 -10.45
N LEU A 57 18.69 -9.29 -9.62
CA LEU A 57 18.70 -10.70 -10.04
C LEU A 57 17.48 -11.09 -10.88
N ASP A 58 16.39 -10.32 -10.88
CA ASP A 58 15.29 -10.46 -11.85
C ASP A 58 15.75 -9.80 -13.16
N THR A 59 16.72 -10.43 -13.86
CA THR A 59 17.49 -9.90 -15.01
C THR A 59 16.67 -9.40 -16.21
N SER A 60 15.37 -9.66 -16.22
CA SER A 60 14.41 -9.18 -17.23
C SER A 60 13.82 -7.79 -16.95
N ILE A 61 14.01 -7.23 -15.74
CA ILE A 61 13.49 -5.92 -15.35
C ILE A 61 14.66 -4.94 -15.30
N PHE A 62 14.73 -4.04 -16.28
CA PHE A 62 15.73 -2.97 -16.23
C PHE A 62 15.38 -2.03 -15.07
N LEU A 63 16.33 -1.82 -14.16
CA LEU A 63 16.12 -1.04 -12.95
C LEU A 63 16.62 0.39 -13.11
N CYS A 64 15.82 1.32 -12.62
CA CYS A 64 16.17 2.72 -12.52
C CYS A 64 17.38 2.89 -11.58
N LYS A 65 18.39 3.65 -11.98
CA LYS A 65 19.60 3.91 -11.17
C LYS A 65 19.25 4.51 -9.80
N GLU A 66 18.19 5.31 -9.72
CA GLU A 66 17.71 5.95 -8.50
C GLU A 66 17.04 4.99 -7.50
N LEU A 67 16.60 3.81 -7.94
CA LEU A 67 15.97 2.81 -7.06
C LEU A 67 17.00 1.95 -6.33
N ILE A 68 18.24 1.87 -6.84
CA ILE A 68 19.28 0.99 -6.30
C ILE A 68 19.63 1.35 -4.85
N SER A 69 19.75 2.64 -4.52
CA SER A 69 20.03 3.07 -3.15
C SER A 69 18.86 2.85 -2.21
N GLU A 70 17.63 2.99 -2.70
CA GLU A 70 16.41 2.85 -1.90
C GLU A 70 16.12 1.39 -1.54
N LEU A 71 16.53 0.44 -2.38
CA LEU A 71 16.39 -1.00 -2.13
C LEU A 71 17.17 -1.47 -0.91
N SER A 72 18.35 -0.91 -0.68
CA SER A 72 19.13 -1.16 0.53
C SER A 72 18.37 -0.74 1.79
N ASN A 73 17.66 0.39 1.74
CA ASN A 73 16.90 0.92 2.87
C ASN A 73 15.65 0.11 3.19
N ILE A 74 15.05 -0.54 2.18
CA ILE A 74 13.95 -1.48 2.37
C ILE A 74 14.43 -2.72 3.14
N LYS A 75 15.53 -3.32 2.69
CA LYS A 75 16.05 -4.58 3.24
C LYS A 75 16.50 -4.44 4.70
N SER A 76 16.97 -3.26 5.09
CA SER A 76 17.44 -2.97 6.45
C SER A 76 16.32 -2.63 7.44
N ASN A 77 15.08 -2.40 6.99
CA ASN A 77 13.97 -1.92 7.83
C ASN A 77 12.73 -2.86 7.89
N PRO A 78 12.87 -4.18 8.15
CA PRO A 78 11.70 -5.00 8.44
C PRO A 78 11.07 -4.58 9.77
N LEU A 79 9.76 -4.32 9.77
CA LEU A 79 9.04 -3.96 11.00
C LEU A 79 8.81 -5.19 11.88
N LYS A 80 9.11 -5.06 13.17
CA LYS A 80 8.75 -6.05 14.19
C LYS A 80 7.28 -5.87 14.62
N VAL A 81 6.70 -6.93 15.19
CA VAL A 81 5.29 -6.95 15.64
C VAL A 81 5.02 -5.92 16.75
N ASP A 82 6.04 -5.57 17.53
CA ASP A 82 6.02 -4.63 18.66
C ASP A 82 6.52 -3.22 18.31
N CYS A 83 6.63 -2.87 17.02
CA CYS A 83 7.08 -1.54 16.60
C CYS A 83 6.19 -0.40 17.10
N THR A 84 6.78 0.77 17.25
CA THR A 84 6.12 2.03 17.62
C THR A 84 5.35 2.62 16.44
N ASP A 85 4.39 3.51 16.72
CA ASP A 85 3.61 4.16 15.66
C ASP A 85 4.50 5.05 14.76
N LYS A 86 5.58 5.60 15.32
CA LYS A 86 6.60 6.35 14.57
C LYS A 86 7.40 5.46 13.62
N GLU A 87 7.72 4.23 14.01
CA GLU A 87 8.37 3.26 13.12
C GLU A 87 7.44 2.84 11.98
N ILE A 88 6.15 2.65 12.27
CA ILE A 88 5.12 2.38 11.25
C ILE A 88 5.02 3.55 10.27
N GLU A 89 4.98 4.79 10.76
CA GLU A 89 4.95 5.99 9.91
C GLU A 89 6.21 6.09 9.04
N THR A 90 7.39 5.89 9.64
CA THR A 90 8.67 5.94 8.91
C THR A 90 8.74 4.88 7.82
N ALA A 91 8.34 3.64 8.13
CA ALA A 91 8.28 2.55 7.17
C ALA A 91 7.27 2.82 6.05
N SER A 92 6.10 3.37 6.39
CA SER A 92 5.07 3.74 5.40
C SER A 92 5.58 4.86 4.48
N ARG A 93 6.26 5.87 5.02
CA ARG A 93 6.87 6.96 4.22
C ARG A 93 7.94 6.42 3.27
N LEU A 94 8.81 5.53 3.75
CA LEU A 94 9.80 4.85 2.91
C LEU A 94 9.10 4.06 1.79
N LEU A 95 8.08 3.25 2.12
CA LEU A 95 7.31 2.51 1.12
C LEU A 95 6.69 3.43 0.06
N ILE A 96 6.07 4.54 0.47
CA ILE A 96 5.49 5.51 -0.46
C ILE A 96 6.58 6.07 -1.38
N GLN A 97 7.71 6.49 -0.84
CA GLN A 97 8.80 7.06 -1.64
C GLN A 97 9.34 6.06 -2.67
N VAL A 98 9.66 4.83 -2.26
CA VAL A 98 10.22 3.83 -3.18
C VAL A 98 9.18 3.37 -4.20
N SER A 99 7.94 3.14 -3.77
CA SER A 99 6.87 2.72 -4.68
C SER A 99 6.52 3.80 -5.70
N ARG A 100 6.47 5.08 -5.29
CA ARG A 100 6.27 6.21 -6.20
C ARG A 100 7.40 6.33 -7.24
N LYS A 101 8.66 6.32 -6.80
CA LYS A 101 9.82 6.35 -7.71
C LYS A 101 9.82 5.16 -8.67
N SER A 102 9.47 3.98 -8.15
CA SER A 102 9.37 2.74 -8.93
C SER A 102 8.31 2.87 -10.02
N ALA A 103 7.12 3.36 -9.66
CA ALA A 103 6.03 3.59 -10.60
C ALA A 103 6.44 4.59 -11.69
N GLN A 104 7.10 5.69 -11.32
CA GLN A 104 7.59 6.66 -12.29
C GLN A 104 8.60 6.06 -13.27
N CYS A 105 9.62 5.36 -12.78
CA CYS A 105 10.63 4.76 -13.66
C CYS A 105 10.01 3.70 -14.59
N PHE A 106 9.07 2.88 -14.11
CA PHE A 106 8.39 1.92 -14.98
C PHE A 106 7.47 2.58 -15.99
N ASN A 107 6.83 3.70 -15.65
CA ASN A 107 6.06 4.46 -16.62
C ASN A 107 6.95 4.94 -17.77
N GLU A 108 8.08 5.58 -17.45
CA GLU A 108 9.06 6.05 -18.44
C GLU A 108 9.59 4.92 -19.33
N MET A 109 9.90 3.76 -18.73
CA MET A 109 10.34 2.58 -19.48
C MET A 109 9.24 2.02 -20.40
N ILE A 110 8.01 1.95 -19.91
CA ILE A 110 6.86 1.46 -20.68
C ILE A 110 6.60 2.39 -21.87
N SER A 111 6.57 3.70 -21.65
CA SER A 111 6.41 4.69 -22.71
C SER A 111 7.51 4.53 -23.76
N ASP A 112 8.77 4.38 -23.34
CA ASP A 112 9.90 4.15 -24.27
C ASP A 112 9.78 2.82 -25.03
N CYS A 113 9.26 1.77 -24.40
CA CYS A 113 9.00 0.48 -25.06
C CYS A 113 7.87 0.56 -26.09
N VAL A 114 6.81 1.30 -25.80
CA VAL A 114 5.69 1.55 -26.73
C VAL A 114 6.20 2.37 -27.92
N ASP A 115 6.90 3.47 -27.66
CA ASP A 115 7.44 4.37 -28.69
C ASP A 115 8.45 3.67 -29.61
N LYS A 116 9.24 2.73 -29.08
CA LYS A 116 10.28 1.97 -29.82
C LYS A 116 9.82 0.59 -30.30
N ASN A 117 8.56 0.23 -30.11
CA ASN A 117 7.98 -1.06 -30.51
C ASN A 117 8.75 -2.29 -29.96
N LYS A 118 9.05 -2.31 -28.64
CA LYS A 118 9.81 -3.37 -27.94
C LYS A 118 8.97 -4.12 -26.90
N PRO A 119 8.18 -5.14 -27.28
CA PRO A 119 7.15 -5.73 -26.42
C PRO A 119 7.64 -6.72 -25.35
N HIS A 120 8.82 -7.35 -25.46
CA HIS A 120 9.15 -8.51 -24.60
C HIS A 120 9.40 -8.22 -23.10
N ASN A 121 9.63 -6.97 -22.69
CA ASN A 121 9.86 -6.60 -21.28
C ASN A 121 8.69 -5.85 -20.63
N THR A 122 7.57 -5.65 -21.34
CA THR A 122 6.46 -4.79 -20.87
C THR A 122 5.62 -5.45 -19.78
N ARG A 123 5.38 -6.78 -19.80
CA ARG A 123 4.46 -7.41 -18.83
C ARG A 123 4.95 -7.38 -17.39
N LYS A 124 6.22 -7.75 -17.15
CA LYS A 124 6.81 -7.72 -15.81
C LYS A 124 6.98 -6.27 -15.30
N SER A 125 7.37 -5.36 -16.19
CA SER A 125 7.51 -3.93 -15.89
C SER A 125 6.16 -3.28 -15.59
N LEU A 126 5.13 -3.59 -16.37
CA LEU A 126 3.73 -3.21 -16.09
C LEU A 126 3.30 -3.76 -14.73
N PHE A 127 3.73 -4.98 -14.40
CA PHE A 127 3.39 -5.56 -13.10
C PHE A 127 3.97 -4.81 -11.93
N ALA A 128 5.24 -4.47 -12.04
CA ALA A 128 5.90 -3.65 -11.05
C ALA A 128 5.29 -2.24 -11.01
N PHE A 129 5.01 -1.61 -12.16
CA PHE A 129 4.34 -0.30 -12.25
C PHE A 129 3.01 -0.26 -11.50
N VAL A 130 2.08 -1.13 -11.87
CA VAL A 130 0.73 -1.18 -11.30
C VAL A 130 0.82 -1.44 -9.80
N LYS A 131 1.57 -2.45 -9.37
CA LYS A 131 1.67 -2.75 -7.94
C LYS A 131 2.37 -1.65 -7.13
N SER A 132 3.35 -0.98 -7.71
CA SER A 132 3.97 0.18 -7.09
C SER A 132 2.96 1.32 -6.89
N LEU A 133 2.07 1.58 -7.85
CA LEU A 133 0.99 2.56 -7.68
C LEU A 133 -0.03 2.16 -6.60
N ASP A 134 -0.42 0.89 -6.54
CA ASP A 134 -1.34 0.39 -5.50
C ASP A 134 -0.74 0.59 -4.10
N ILE A 135 0.53 0.21 -3.91
CA ILE A 135 1.24 0.39 -2.64
C ILE A 135 1.26 1.89 -2.27
N ALA A 136 1.76 2.75 -3.16
CA ALA A 136 1.86 4.18 -2.90
C ALA A 136 0.49 4.80 -2.55
N GLY A 137 -0.53 4.53 -3.38
CA GLY A 137 -1.86 5.09 -3.21
C GLY A 137 -2.55 4.63 -1.94
N ARG A 138 -2.42 3.35 -1.56
CA ARG A 138 -2.99 2.83 -0.30
C ARG A 138 -2.37 3.51 0.93
N HIS A 139 -1.05 3.67 0.95
CA HIS A 139 -0.35 4.29 2.09
C HIS A 139 -0.57 5.80 2.17
N LEU A 140 -0.85 6.46 1.02
CA LEU A 140 -1.25 7.87 0.97
C LEU A 140 -2.75 8.10 1.19
N GLY A 141 -3.58 7.05 1.22
CA GLY A 141 -5.03 7.19 1.32
C GLY A 141 -5.70 7.73 0.05
N VAL A 142 -5.04 7.59 -1.10
CA VAL A 142 -5.59 7.98 -2.41
C VAL A 142 -6.81 7.12 -2.73
N LYS A 143 -7.95 7.76 -3.00
CA LYS A 143 -9.17 7.06 -3.40
C LYS A 143 -9.13 6.72 -4.88
N PHE A 144 -8.92 5.44 -5.19
CA PHE A 144 -8.99 4.96 -6.56
C PHE A 144 -10.43 4.94 -7.10
N THR A 145 -10.59 5.29 -8.37
CA THR A 145 -11.86 5.18 -9.10
C THR A 145 -12.24 3.71 -9.32
N GLU A 146 -13.51 3.44 -9.62
CA GLU A 146 -13.95 2.07 -9.94
C GLU A 146 -13.26 1.54 -11.20
N LEU A 147 -12.93 2.41 -12.15
CA LEU A 147 -12.18 2.06 -13.36
C LEU A 147 -10.74 1.64 -13.02
N GLU A 148 -10.04 2.42 -12.19
CA GLU A 148 -8.69 2.10 -11.71
C GLU A 148 -8.70 0.74 -10.98
N LYS A 149 -9.68 0.52 -10.08
CA LYS A 149 -9.84 -0.76 -9.35
C LYS A 149 -10.12 -1.93 -10.29
N ALA A 150 -10.93 -1.74 -11.34
CA ALA A 150 -11.20 -2.76 -12.34
C ALA A 150 -9.90 -3.17 -13.06
N TYR A 151 -9.12 -2.21 -13.55
CA TYR A 151 -7.83 -2.49 -14.18
C TYR A 151 -6.83 -3.14 -13.23
N TYR A 152 -6.79 -2.75 -11.94
CA TYR A 152 -5.98 -3.44 -10.93
C TYR A 152 -6.38 -4.91 -10.77
N LYS A 153 -7.69 -5.18 -10.70
CA LYS A 153 -8.23 -6.53 -10.51
C LYS A 153 -7.95 -7.40 -11.73
N ASP A 154 -8.24 -6.89 -12.92
CA ASP A 154 -7.99 -7.59 -14.18
C ASP A 154 -6.51 -7.92 -14.30
N PHE A 155 -5.63 -6.99 -13.97
CA PHE A 155 -4.20 -7.21 -14.01
C PHE A 155 -3.68 -8.28 -13.02
N ILE A 156 -4.23 -8.33 -11.80
CA ILE A 156 -3.91 -9.38 -10.82
C ILE A 156 -4.41 -10.75 -11.28
N ILE A 157 -5.63 -10.82 -11.83
CA ILE A 157 -6.20 -12.06 -12.40
C ILE A 157 -5.37 -12.50 -13.61
N LEU A 158 -4.95 -11.56 -14.45
CA LEU A 158 -4.16 -11.83 -15.63
C LEU A 158 -2.72 -12.25 -15.31
N LYS A 159 -2.16 -11.93 -14.15
CA LYS A 159 -0.89 -12.53 -13.68
C LYS A 159 -1.01 -14.05 -13.50
N SER A 160 -2.20 -14.56 -13.17
CA SER A 160 -2.44 -15.99 -12.92
C SER A 160 -2.63 -16.83 -14.20
N ARG A 161 -2.77 -16.20 -15.37
CA ARG A 161 -2.94 -16.86 -16.68
C ARG A 161 -1.86 -16.35 -17.65
N SER A 162 -1.34 -17.17 -18.54
CA SER A 162 -0.43 -16.68 -19.59
C SER A 162 -1.23 -15.82 -20.58
N MET A 163 -1.07 -14.49 -20.53
CA MET A 163 -1.56 -13.60 -21.60
C MET A 163 -0.68 -13.78 -22.83
N SER A 164 -1.30 -13.74 -24.01
CA SER A 164 -0.58 -13.54 -25.27
C SER A 164 0.01 -12.13 -25.34
N GLU A 165 0.95 -11.92 -26.26
CA GLU A 165 1.57 -10.62 -26.49
C GLU A 165 0.55 -9.59 -26.97
N GLU A 166 -0.34 -9.96 -27.89
CA GLU A 166 -1.44 -9.11 -28.40
C GLU A 166 -2.40 -8.67 -27.28
N GLN A 167 -2.78 -9.59 -26.39
CA GLN A 167 -3.63 -9.24 -25.24
C GLN A 167 -2.92 -8.29 -24.27
N THR A 168 -1.61 -8.48 -24.09
CA THR A 168 -0.79 -7.61 -23.25
C THR A 168 -0.77 -6.22 -23.84
N GLU A 169 -0.50 -6.10 -25.14
CA GLU A 169 -0.47 -4.83 -25.87
C GLU A 169 -1.82 -4.10 -25.82
N GLN A 170 -2.94 -4.78 -26.10
CA GLN A 170 -4.28 -4.18 -26.00
C GLN A 170 -4.59 -3.68 -24.59
N PHE A 171 -4.23 -4.46 -23.57
CA PHE A 171 -4.39 -4.05 -22.18
C PHE A 171 -3.54 -2.81 -21.87
N MET A 172 -2.28 -2.77 -22.32
CA MET A 172 -1.38 -1.62 -22.15
C MET A 172 -1.98 -0.36 -22.75
N THR A 173 -2.45 -0.41 -24.00
CA THR A 173 -3.04 0.74 -24.68
C THR A 173 -4.22 1.34 -23.92
N GLN A 174 -5.02 0.51 -23.26
CA GLN A 174 -6.21 0.95 -22.54
C GLN A 174 -5.92 1.37 -21.10
N ALA A 175 -5.09 0.61 -20.39
CA ALA A 175 -4.87 0.77 -18.96
C ALA A 175 -3.75 1.79 -18.64
N LEU A 176 -2.76 1.97 -19.52
CA LEU A 176 -1.62 2.85 -19.26
C LEU A 176 -2.05 4.31 -19.01
N PRO A 177 -2.93 4.95 -19.81
CA PRO A 177 -3.36 6.32 -19.54
C PRO A 177 -4.05 6.48 -18.18
N VAL A 178 -4.81 5.46 -17.75
CA VAL A 178 -5.49 5.45 -16.45
C VAL A 178 -4.47 5.37 -15.31
N PHE A 179 -3.45 4.53 -15.45
CA PHE A 179 -2.39 4.43 -14.45
C PHE A 179 -1.46 5.64 -14.44
N GLU A 180 -1.23 6.31 -15.58
CA GLU A 180 -0.51 7.59 -15.65
C GLU A 180 -1.25 8.70 -14.90
N GLU A 181 -2.57 8.77 -15.05
CA GLU A 181 -3.39 9.70 -14.27
C GLU A 181 -3.34 9.36 -12.77
N THR A 182 -3.37 8.07 -12.44
CA THR A 182 -3.21 7.59 -11.06
C THR A 182 -1.85 7.99 -10.48
N LEU A 183 -0.76 7.85 -11.25
CA LEU A 183 0.57 8.28 -10.86
C LEU A 183 0.61 9.79 -10.57
N LYS A 184 -0.03 10.61 -11.41
CA LYS A 184 -0.15 12.06 -11.16
C LYS A 184 -0.89 12.34 -9.85
N LYS A 185 -2.02 11.67 -9.59
CA LYS A 185 -2.77 11.80 -8.32
C LYS A 185 -1.91 11.44 -7.11
N VAL A 186 -1.21 10.30 -7.17
CA VAL A 186 -0.30 9.83 -6.12
C VAL A 186 0.83 10.83 -5.87
N ASN A 187 1.45 11.36 -6.94
CA ASN A 187 2.51 12.36 -6.82
C ASN A 187 2.01 13.67 -6.19
N ASN A 188 0.82 14.12 -6.56
CA ASN A 188 0.22 15.34 -6.00
C ASN A 188 -0.10 15.17 -4.50
N GLU A 189 -0.65 14.03 -4.12
CA GLU A 189 -0.96 13.73 -2.71
C GLU A 189 0.31 13.63 -1.86
N PHE A 190 1.36 12.98 -2.40
CA PHE A 190 2.66 12.93 -1.75
C PHE A 190 3.25 14.33 -1.51
N ALA A 191 3.25 15.18 -2.54
CA ALA A 191 3.75 16.55 -2.43
C ALA A 191 2.92 17.41 -1.45
N ALA A 192 1.61 17.16 -1.35
CA ALA A 192 0.75 17.80 -0.37
C ALA A 192 1.10 17.37 1.07
N ASN A 193 1.36 16.09 1.30
CA ASN A 193 1.77 15.58 2.61
C ASN A 193 3.13 16.13 3.05
N GLU A 194 4.12 16.17 2.16
CA GLU A 194 5.44 16.75 2.48
C GLU A 194 5.35 18.24 2.85
N LYS A 195 4.53 19.03 2.14
CA LYS A 195 4.31 20.46 2.47
C LYS A 195 3.64 20.66 3.82
N ASN A 196 2.82 19.71 4.26
CA ASN A 196 2.08 19.77 5.51
C ASN A 196 2.85 19.14 6.69
N GLY A 197 4.11 18.69 6.48
CA GLY A 197 4.91 18.03 7.51
C GLY A 197 4.34 16.70 7.98
N LYS A 198 3.56 16.02 7.11
CA LYS A 198 2.97 14.69 7.35
C LYS A 198 3.71 13.62 6.58
#